data_AF-A0A1W9HBL4-F1
#
_entry.id   AF-A0A1W9HBL4-F1
#
_cell.length_a   1.000
_cell.length_b   1.000
_cell.length_c   1.000
_cell.angle_alpha   90.00
_cell.angle_beta   90.00
_cell.angle_gamma   90.00
#
_symmetry.space_group_name_H-M   'P 1'
#
loop_
_entity.id
_entity.type
_entity.pdbx_description
1 polymer ?
#
loop_
_entity_poly.entity_id
_entity_poly.type
_entity_poly.pdbx_seq_one_letter_code
_entity_poly.pdbx_strand_id
1 'polypeptide(L)'
;APARDEAAALRRLPVAALELEAEAERALRRAGLKTLGDLADRPSAPLAARFGAGATDRLDRVLGRSDSRITPRRALPALMLERRFAEPITTADTAMAVIGDLAGAAAGVLEERCRGGRRFVARLYRSDGHVIDLAVESGLPLRDPARIQRLFEERVGALADPIDPGFGFDMIRLAVPRDEPLAAAQLALEGGTAREEAVAALIDRLSTRVGRRRVRRFVPRDSHLPEQESLALPAIDLPDPAPWPPAEAGEPPPRPIHLFDPPQPIEVIAGLPDGPPQRFRWRRTLHEVLRAEGPERIGAQWWRRPPGDPGLTRDYYRVEDVRGRRFWLFRHGLYGDECADPRWYMHGLFA
;
A
#
# COMPACT_ATOMS: atom_id res chain seq x y z
N ALA A 1 5.62 -39.39 -13.58
CA ALA A 1 4.23 -38.88 -13.44
C ALA A 1 4.21 -37.79 -12.36
N PRO A 2 3.43 -36.71 -12.55
CA PRO A 2 3.27 -35.68 -11.51
C PRO A 2 2.75 -36.32 -10.20
N ALA A 3 3.12 -35.74 -9.06
CA ALA A 3 2.60 -36.19 -7.78
C ALA A 3 1.12 -35.79 -7.65
N ARG A 4 0.33 -36.62 -6.96
CA ARG A 4 -1.11 -36.39 -6.76
C ARG A 4 -1.40 -35.24 -5.79
N ASP A 5 -0.51 -35.06 -4.82
CA ASP A 5 -0.56 -34.03 -3.79
C ASP A 5 0.85 -33.64 -3.35
N GLU A 6 0.95 -32.58 -2.55
CA GLU A 6 2.20 -32.03 -2.03
C GLU A 6 2.98 -33.06 -1.19
N ALA A 7 2.29 -33.82 -0.32
CA ALA A 7 2.92 -34.83 0.53
C ALA A 7 3.60 -35.94 -0.30
N ALA A 8 2.95 -36.42 -1.36
CA ALA A 8 3.51 -37.39 -2.29
C ALA A 8 4.66 -36.79 -3.13
N ALA A 9 4.62 -35.48 -3.42
CA ALA A 9 5.71 -34.78 -4.09
C ALA A 9 6.96 -34.71 -3.20
N LEU A 10 6.79 -34.27 -1.95
CA LEU A 10 7.87 -34.14 -0.96
C LEU A 10 8.56 -35.47 -0.67
N ARG A 11 7.78 -36.55 -0.50
CA ARG A 11 8.34 -37.90 -0.27
C ARG A 11 9.20 -38.42 -1.42
N ARG A 12 8.98 -37.94 -2.66
CA ARG A 12 9.79 -38.32 -3.84
C ARG A 12 11.08 -37.52 -3.98
N LEU A 13 11.27 -36.46 -3.19
CA LEU A 13 12.50 -35.68 -3.24
C LEU A 13 13.70 -36.55 -2.83
N PRO A 14 14.87 -36.34 -3.45
CA PRO A 14 16.09 -37.03 -3.06
C PRO A 14 16.54 -36.59 -1.66
N VAL A 15 17.30 -37.43 -0.96
CA VAL A 15 17.90 -37.08 0.35
C VAL A 15 18.78 -35.83 0.31
N ALA A 16 19.28 -35.44 -0.87
CA ALA A 16 19.98 -34.18 -1.09
C ALA A 16 19.13 -32.93 -0.76
N ALA A 17 17.79 -33.05 -0.80
CA ALA A 17 16.88 -31.97 -0.42
C ALA A 17 16.93 -31.62 1.09
N LEU A 18 17.53 -32.49 1.92
CA LEU A 18 17.82 -32.16 3.33
C LEU A 18 19.08 -31.31 3.49
N GLU A 19 19.85 -31.06 2.42
CA GLU A 19 21.09 -30.27 2.43
C GLU A 19 21.99 -30.59 3.64
N LEU A 20 22.15 -31.88 3.93
CA LEU A 20 23.03 -32.38 4.99
C LEU A 20 24.50 -32.22 4.57
N GLU A 21 25.41 -32.39 5.51
CA GLU A 21 26.83 -32.47 5.19
C GLU A 21 27.13 -33.61 4.20
N ALA A 22 28.12 -33.41 3.33
CA ALA A 22 28.41 -34.32 2.21
C ALA A 22 28.75 -35.75 2.66
N GLU A 23 29.27 -35.95 3.88
CA GLU A 23 29.50 -37.28 4.45
C GLU A 23 28.21 -37.98 4.88
N ALA A 24 27.32 -37.26 5.56
CA ALA A 24 26.01 -37.78 5.98
C ALA A 24 25.13 -38.14 4.78
N GLU A 25 25.10 -37.30 3.73
CA GLU A 25 24.36 -37.59 2.51
C GLU A 25 24.89 -38.85 1.80
N ARG A 26 26.22 -38.99 1.67
CA ARG A 26 26.85 -40.18 1.06
C ARG A 26 26.54 -41.44 1.86
N ALA A 27 26.57 -41.35 3.19
CA ALA A 27 26.26 -42.48 4.06
C ALA A 27 24.78 -42.93 3.93
N LEU A 28 23.83 -41.98 3.81
CA LEU A 28 22.42 -42.28 3.56
C LEU A 28 22.21 -42.97 2.20
N ARG A 29 22.84 -42.46 1.14
CA ARG A 29 22.78 -43.08 -0.19
C ARG A 29 23.36 -44.50 -0.20
N ARG A 30 24.49 -44.74 0.49
CA ARG A 30 25.10 -46.08 0.63
C ARG A 30 24.22 -47.03 1.44
N ALA A 31 23.47 -46.52 2.41
CA ALA A 31 22.49 -47.30 3.17
C ALA A 31 21.21 -47.62 2.39
N GLY A 32 21.11 -47.18 1.12
CA GLY A 32 19.96 -47.43 0.26
C GLY A 32 18.80 -46.45 0.44
N LEU A 33 18.96 -45.42 1.28
CA LEU A 33 17.95 -44.38 1.54
C LEU A 33 18.16 -43.25 0.55
N LYS A 34 17.39 -43.24 -0.55
CA LYS A 34 17.60 -42.34 -1.69
C LYS A 34 16.61 -41.18 -1.70
N THR A 35 15.44 -41.38 -1.11
CA THR A 35 14.34 -40.40 -1.08
C THR A 35 13.98 -39.98 0.34
N LEU A 36 13.30 -38.85 0.49
CA LEU A 36 12.76 -38.42 1.77
C LEU A 36 11.70 -39.38 2.30
N GLY A 37 10.94 -40.05 1.43
CA GLY A 37 10.03 -41.12 1.79
C GLY A 37 10.75 -42.29 2.49
N ASP A 38 11.90 -42.71 1.97
CA ASP A 38 12.70 -43.79 2.56
C ASP A 38 13.16 -43.46 3.98
N LEU A 39 13.42 -42.18 4.27
CA LEU A 39 13.77 -41.68 5.59
C LEU A 39 12.55 -41.53 6.50
N ALA A 40 11.46 -40.99 5.96
CA ALA A 40 10.22 -40.71 6.68
C ALA A 40 9.56 -41.97 7.25
N ASP A 41 9.83 -43.13 6.65
CA ASP A 41 9.30 -44.43 7.05
C ASP A 41 10.18 -45.16 8.09
N ARG A 42 11.32 -44.57 8.48
CA ARG A 42 12.22 -45.12 9.50
C ARG A 42 11.98 -44.49 10.88
N PRO A 43 12.25 -45.21 11.97
CA PRO A 43 12.22 -44.62 13.30
C PRO A 43 13.21 -43.46 13.41
N SER A 44 12.80 -42.34 13.99
CA SER A 44 13.61 -41.11 14.09
C SER A 44 14.80 -41.26 15.04
N ALA A 45 14.67 -42.00 16.14
CA ALA A 45 15.73 -42.20 17.13
C ALA A 45 17.05 -42.77 16.55
N PRO A 46 17.05 -43.88 15.78
CA PRO A 46 18.28 -44.40 15.17
C PRO A 46 18.83 -43.49 14.06
N LEU A 47 17.97 -42.74 13.37
CA LEU A 47 18.43 -41.73 12.41
C LEU A 47 19.15 -40.59 13.11
N ALA A 48 18.59 -40.06 14.20
CA ALA A 48 19.20 -39.01 15.01
C ALA A 48 20.52 -39.47 15.66
N ALA A 49 20.59 -40.73 16.12
CA ALA A 49 21.81 -41.29 16.70
C ALA A 49 22.97 -41.39 15.69
N ARG A 50 22.67 -41.62 14.40
CA ARG A 50 23.68 -41.84 13.36
C ARG A 50 24.01 -40.60 12.54
N PHE A 51 23.03 -39.72 12.34
CA PHE A 51 23.14 -38.54 11.46
C PHE A 51 22.88 -37.21 12.18
N GLY A 52 22.65 -37.25 13.50
CA GLY A 52 22.38 -36.09 14.34
C GLY A 52 20.89 -35.70 14.38
N ALA A 53 20.48 -35.07 15.49
CA ALA A 53 19.12 -34.56 15.67
C ALA A 53 18.73 -33.50 14.62
N GLY A 54 19.70 -32.72 14.12
CA GLY A 54 19.46 -31.73 13.06
C GLY A 54 18.94 -32.34 11.75
N ALA A 55 19.30 -33.59 11.43
CA ALA A 55 18.83 -34.27 10.23
C ALA A 55 17.35 -34.67 10.34
N THR A 56 16.92 -35.17 11.51
CA THR A 56 15.52 -35.50 11.77
C THR A 56 14.65 -34.26 11.86
N ASP A 57 15.15 -33.19 12.50
CA ASP A 57 14.44 -31.91 12.58
C ASP A 57 14.19 -31.32 11.19
N ARG A 58 15.19 -31.41 10.31
CA ARG A 58 15.09 -30.91 8.94
C ARG A 58 14.15 -31.75 8.09
N LEU A 59 14.16 -33.07 8.26
CA LEU A 59 13.19 -33.97 7.64
C LEU A 59 11.76 -33.63 8.06
N ASP A 60 11.52 -33.41 9.35
CA ASP A 60 10.20 -33.05 9.84
C ASP A 60 9.75 -31.66 9.35
N ARG A 61 10.67 -30.69 9.20
CA ARG A 61 10.35 -29.39 8.59
C ARG A 61 9.97 -29.52 7.11
N VAL A 62 10.76 -30.26 6.33
CA VAL A 62 10.49 -30.45 4.89
C VAL A 62 9.19 -31.21 4.66
N LEU A 63 8.82 -32.12 5.56
CA LEU A 63 7.55 -32.86 5.50
C LEU A 63 6.36 -32.11 6.13
N GLY A 64 6.55 -30.87 6.61
CA GLY A 64 5.51 -30.08 7.26
C GLY A 64 5.01 -30.63 8.60
N ARG A 65 5.77 -31.52 9.24
CA ARG A 65 5.46 -32.10 10.56
C ARG A 65 5.89 -31.19 11.71
N SER A 66 6.80 -30.25 11.45
CA SER A 66 7.22 -29.23 12.41
C SER A 66 7.11 -27.83 11.81
N ASP A 67 6.80 -26.85 12.68
CA ASP A 67 6.67 -25.44 12.31
C ASP A 67 8.05 -24.85 11.96
N SER A 68 8.26 -24.52 10.69
CA SER A 68 9.37 -23.68 10.26
C SER A 68 8.96 -22.21 10.38
N ARG A 69 9.08 -21.65 11.59
CA ARG A 69 8.79 -20.22 11.79
C ARG A 69 9.64 -19.38 10.85
N ILE A 70 8.99 -18.52 10.08
CA ILE A 70 9.67 -17.52 9.27
C ILE A 70 10.24 -16.48 10.24
N THR A 71 11.56 -16.37 10.32
CA THR A 71 12.23 -15.25 11.00
C THR A 71 12.44 -14.13 9.99
N PRO A 72 11.61 -13.05 10.01
CA PRO A 72 11.76 -11.97 9.06
C PRO A 72 13.10 -11.27 9.29
N ARG A 73 13.94 -11.20 8.26
CA ARG A 73 15.13 -10.33 8.28
C ARG A 73 14.66 -8.88 8.19
N ARG A 74 14.75 -8.15 9.30
CA ARG A 74 14.42 -6.72 9.34
C ARG A 74 15.63 -5.92 8.89
N ALA A 75 15.43 -4.98 7.97
CA ALA A 75 16.46 -4.02 7.61
C ALA A 75 16.85 -3.21 8.86
N LEU A 76 18.16 -3.01 9.05
CA LEU A 76 18.65 -2.12 10.08
C LEU A 76 18.23 -0.68 9.75
N PRO A 77 17.88 0.15 10.75
CA PRO A 77 17.57 1.55 10.50
C PRO A 77 18.79 2.29 9.96
N ALA A 78 18.58 3.29 9.11
CA ALA A 78 19.65 4.10 8.52
C ALA A 78 20.45 4.88 9.58
N LEU A 79 19.77 5.27 10.66
CA LEU A 79 20.35 5.91 11.84
C LEU A 79 19.64 5.45 13.11
N MET A 80 20.40 5.28 14.19
CA MET A 80 19.87 4.96 15.51
C MET A 80 20.71 5.66 16.56
N LEU A 81 20.05 6.43 17.43
CA LEU A 81 20.63 7.12 18.57
C LEU A 81 19.85 6.72 19.82
N GLU A 82 20.54 6.60 20.95
CA GLU A 82 19.90 6.28 22.23
C GLU A 82 20.49 7.11 23.36
N ARG A 83 19.66 7.34 24.36
CA ARG A 83 20.04 7.95 25.63
C ARG A 83 19.59 7.02 26.75
N ARG A 84 20.53 6.60 27.59
CA ARG A 84 20.30 5.83 28.81
C ARG A 84 20.37 6.77 30.00
N PHE A 85 19.56 6.52 31.00
CA PHE A 85 19.50 7.35 32.20
C PHE A 85 20.00 6.55 33.40
N ALA A 86 20.73 7.22 34.30
CA ALA A 86 21.12 6.64 35.58
C ALA A 86 19.92 6.57 36.54
N GLU A 87 19.04 7.58 36.48
CA GLU A 87 17.77 7.62 37.19
C GLU A 87 16.61 7.62 36.18
N PRO A 88 15.57 6.79 36.37
CA PRO A 88 14.46 6.71 35.42
C PRO A 88 13.72 8.04 35.32
N ILE A 89 13.39 8.47 34.09
CA ILE A 89 12.60 9.69 33.88
C ILE A 89 11.11 9.41 34.15
N THR A 90 10.49 10.21 35.00
CA THR A 90 9.13 9.94 35.52
C THR A 90 8.05 10.82 34.91
N THR A 91 8.38 11.67 33.92
CA THR A 91 7.40 12.56 33.27
C THR A 91 7.44 12.41 31.75
N ALA A 92 6.26 12.52 31.13
CA ALA A 92 6.12 12.51 29.67
C ALA A 92 6.80 13.74 29.03
N ASP A 93 6.74 14.91 29.69
CA ASP A 93 7.37 16.14 29.19
C ASP A 93 8.89 16.02 29.11
N THR A 94 9.54 15.44 30.12
CA THR A 94 10.97 15.16 30.07
C THR A 94 11.28 14.13 28.98
N ALA A 95 10.45 13.10 28.80
CA ALA A 95 10.62 12.15 27.71
C ALA A 95 10.55 12.84 26.33
N MET A 96 9.61 13.77 26.15
CA MET A 96 9.48 14.57 24.93
C MET A 96 10.68 15.49 24.70
N ALA A 97 11.20 16.14 25.75
CA ALA A 97 12.42 16.94 25.66
C ALA A 97 13.62 16.09 25.22
N VAL A 98 13.77 14.88 25.76
CA VAL A 98 14.83 13.95 25.34
C VAL A 98 14.66 13.52 23.87
N ILE A 99 13.43 13.28 23.42
CA ILE A 99 13.16 12.99 22.01
C ILE A 99 13.60 14.18 21.13
N GLY A 100 13.34 15.41 21.55
CA GLY A 100 13.83 16.64 20.90
C GLY A 100 15.36 16.70 20.81
N ASP A 101 16.06 16.43 21.91
CA ASP A 101 17.53 16.38 21.93
C ASP A 101 18.09 15.30 20.99
N LEU A 102 17.48 14.11 21.00
CA LEU A 102 17.86 13.01 20.10
C LEU A 102 17.58 13.37 18.64
N ALA A 103 16.50 14.13 18.35
CA ALA A 103 16.22 14.64 17.02
C ALA A 103 17.26 15.67 16.58
N GLY A 104 17.73 16.54 17.48
CA GLY A 104 18.85 17.45 17.24
C GLY A 104 20.14 16.73 16.90
N ALA A 105 20.50 15.71 17.68
CA ALA A 105 21.67 14.87 17.40
C ALA A 105 21.51 14.10 16.08
N ALA A 106 20.32 13.59 15.79
CA ALA A 106 20.03 12.90 14.52
C ALA A 106 20.17 13.84 13.33
N ALA A 107 19.72 15.09 13.46
CA ALA A 107 19.84 16.10 12.43
C ALA A 107 21.31 16.37 12.06
N GLY A 108 22.21 16.48 13.05
CA GLY A 108 23.64 16.64 12.80
C GLY A 108 24.24 15.48 11.99
N VAL A 109 23.96 14.24 12.38
CA VAL A 109 24.46 13.04 11.65
C VAL A 109 23.86 12.94 10.25
N LEU A 110 22.58 13.29 10.08
CA LEU A 110 21.94 13.32 8.77
C LEU A 110 22.50 14.44 7.87
N GLU A 111 22.89 15.56 8.47
CA GLU A 111 23.50 16.70 7.76
C GLU A 111 24.86 16.32 7.17
N GLU A 112 25.73 15.71 7.97
CA GLU A 112 27.03 15.20 7.52
C GLU A 112 26.92 14.21 6.35
N ARG A 113 25.77 13.50 6.26
CA ARG A 113 25.49 12.52 5.20
C ARG A 113 24.73 13.10 4.00
N CYS A 114 24.33 14.37 4.02
CA CYS A 114 23.43 14.99 3.04
C CYS A 114 22.10 14.22 2.89
N ARG A 115 21.50 13.80 4.01
CA ARG A 115 20.25 13.04 4.05
C ARG A 115 19.20 13.72 4.95
N GLY A 116 17.96 13.32 4.77
CA GLY A 116 16.82 13.70 5.60
C GLY A 116 15.97 12.47 5.91
N GLY A 117 15.44 12.37 7.12
CA GLY A 117 14.58 11.26 7.53
C GLY A 117 13.20 11.36 6.88
N ARG A 118 12.62 10.20 6.54
CA ARG A 118 11.23 10.07 6.08
C ARG A 118 10.33 9.41 7.13
N ARG A 119 10.94 8.70 8.08
CA ARG A 119 10.26 8.03 9.19
C ARG A 119 11.13 8.10 10.43
N PHE A 120 10.54 8.48 11.55
CA PHE A 120 11.19 8.57 12.85
C PHE A 120 10.42 7.69 13.82
N VAL A 121 11.15 6.89 14.60
CA VAL A 121 10.58 5.97 15.58
C VAL A 121 11.26 6.21 16.90
N ALA A 122 10.53 6.75 17.87
CA ALA A 122 10.96 6.85 19.26
C ALA A 122 10.45 5.64 20.04
N ARG A 123 11.37 4.90 20.67
CA ARG A 123 11.05 3.83 21.61
C ARG A 123 11.44 4.25 23.02
N LEU A 124 10.47 4.23 23.92
CA LEU A 124 10.66 4.53 25.33
C LEU A 124 10.62 3.21 26.09
N TYR A 125 11.71 2.87 26.78
CA TYR A 125 11.85 1.63 27.55
C TYR A 125 11.65 1.96 29.02
N ARG A 126 10.60 1.40 29.60
CA ARG A 126 10.20 1.58 30.99
C ARG A 126 10.92 0.57 31.88
N SER A 127 11.18 0.92 33.14
CA SER A 127 11.97 0.07 34.07
C SER A 127 11.32 -1.29 34.37
N ASP A 128 10.01 -1.42 34.16
CA ASP A 128 9.26 -2.67 34.30
C ASP A 128 9.30 -3.55 33.02
N GLY A 129 10.06 -3.15 32.01
CA GLY A 129 10.19 -3.85 30.73
C GLY A 129 9.11 -3.49 29.70
N HIS A 130 8.15 -2.62 30.03
CA HIS A 130 7.20 -2.10 29.05
C HIS A 130 7.90 -1.20 28.03
N VAL A 131 7.49 -1.29 26.76
CA VAL A 131 8.07 -0.49 25.67
C VAL A 131 6.96 0.25 24.93
N ILE A 132 7.11 1.56 24.82
CA ILE A 132 6.20 2.43 24.08
C ILE A 132 6.85 2.81 22.76
N ASP A 133 6.22 2.44 21.65
CA ASP A 133 6.68 2.74 20.29
C ASP A 133 5.85 3.90 19.69
N LEU A 134 6.49 5.05 19.51
CA LEU A 134 5.95 6.20 18.81
C LEU A 134 6.58 6.30 17.42
N ALA A 135 5.76 6.39 16.38
CA ALA A 135 6.24 6.54 15.01
C ALA A 135 5.57 7.72 14.33
N VAL A 136 6.37 8.52 13.64
CA VAL A 136 5.95 9.64 12.79
C VAL A 136 6.61 9.52 11.43
N GLU A 137 5.92 10.01 10.40
CA GLU A 137 6.37 9.99 9.01
C GLU A 137 6.35 11.42 8.46
N SER A 138 7.20 11.70 7.47
CA SER A 138 7.21 12.96 6.73
C SER A 138 7.11 12.71 5.22
N GLY A 139 6.40 13.59 4.54
CA GLY A 139 6.18 13.54 3.10
C GLY A 139 7.41 13.94 2.30
N LEU A 140 8.24 14.83 2.86
CA LEU A 140 9.53 15.22 2.31
C LEU A 140 10.67 14.80 3.24
N PRO A 141 11.91 14.64 2.74
CA PRO A 141 13.07 14.40 3.60
C PRO A 141 13.22 15.51 4.64
N LEU A 142 13.16 15.15 5.92
CA LEU A 142 13.13 16.09 7.03
C LEU A 142 14.41 15.99 7.86
N ARG A 143 15.01 17.14 8.16
CA ARG A 143 16.18 17.25 9.05
C ARG A 143 16.00 18.28 10.18
N ASP A 144 14.98 19.14 10.12
CA ASP A 144 14.71 20.17 11.12
C ASP A 144 14.23 19.55 12.45
N PRO A 145 15.01 19.66 13.56
CA PRO A 145 14.65 19.09 14.86
C PRO A 145 13.33 19.60 15.41
N ALA A 146 13.01 20.89 15.23
CA ALA A 146 11.79 21.48 15.76
C ALA A 146 10.55 20.92 15.04
N ARG A 147 10.63 20.71 13.72
CA ARG A 147 9.57 20.04 12.96
C ARG A 147 9.42 18.57 13.37
N ILE A 148 10.52 17.85 13.58
CA ILE A 148 10.48 16.45 14.05
C ILE A 148 9.82 16.37 15.44
N GLN A 149 10.24 17.21 16.38
CA GLN A 149 9.67 17.27 17.72
C GLN A 149 8.17 17.54 17.69
N ARG A 150 7.74 18.53 16.89
CA ARG A 150 6.33 18.85 16.72
C ARG A 150 5.50 17.67 16.20
N LEU A 151 6.04 16.85 15.29
CA LEU A 151 5.34 15.65 14.84
C LEU A 151 5.15 14.63 15.98
N PHE A 152 6.15 14.46 16.84
CA PHE A 152 5.99 13.61 18.02
C PHE A 152 4.98 14.17 19.01
N GLU A 153 4.97 15.47 19.26
CA GLU A 153 3.95 16.13 20.10
C GLU A 153 2.53 15.88 19.56
N GLU A 154 2.35 16.05 18.24
CA GLU A 154 1.08 15.72 17.55
C GLU A 154 0.72 14.24 17.70
N ARG A 155 1.71 13.34 17.60
CA ARG A 155 1.50 11.89 17.74
C ARG A 155 1.09 11.51 19.15
N VAL A 156 1.68 12.13 20.17
CA VAL A 156 1.35 11.92 21.58
C VAL A 156 -0.03 12.48 21.89
N GLY A 157 -0.33 13.70 21.43
CA GLY A 157 -1.66 14.31 21.60
C GLY A 157 -2.79 13.58 20.88
N ALA A 158 -2.48 12.74 19.88
CA ALA A 158 -3.45 11.89 19.18
C ALA A 158 -3.63 10.50 19.80
N LEU A 159 -2.86 10.14 20.85
CA LEU A 159 -3.07 8.89 21.57
C LEU A 159 -4.41 8.91 22.33
N ALA A 160 -5.07 7.76 22.40
CA ALA A 160 -6.27 7.61 23.22
C ALA A 160 -5.94 7.69 24.72
N ASP A 161 -4.84 7.04 25.11
CA ASP A 161 -4.31 7.05 26.46
C ASP A 161 -2.99 7.84 26.49
N PRO A 162 -2.76 8.68 27.51
CA PRO A 162 -1.50 9.41 27.65
C PRO A 162 -0.33 8.44 27.84
N ILE A 163 0.88 8.93 27.54
CA ILE A 163 2.11 8.19 27.86
C ILE A 163 2.22 8.06 29.37
N ASP A 164 2.09 6.84 29.87
CA ASP A 164 2.26 6.51 31.29
C ASP A 164 3.71 6.08 31.58
N PRO A 165 4.50 6.92 32.27
CA PRO A 165 5.87 6.60 32.63
C PRO A 165 5.96 5.49 33.70
N GLY A 166 4.91 5.16 34.45
CA GLY A 166 4.96 4.15 35.52
C GLY A 166 6.11 4.39 36.51
N PHE A 167 7.06 3.44 36.59
CA PHE A 167 8.28 3.56 37.40
C PHE A 167 9.41 4.41 36.76
N GLY A 168 9.15 4.94 35.57
CA GLY A 168 10.03 5.78 34.77
C GLY A 168 10.65 5.06 33.58
N PHE A 169 11.18 5.84 32.64
CA PHE A 169 11.92 5.31 31.49
C PHE A 169 13.42 5.29 31.75
N ASP A 170 14.06 4.13 31.57
CA ASP A 170 15.51 3.94 31.74
C ASP A 170 16.28 4.29 30.47
N MET A 171 15.60 4.24 29.32
CA MET A 171 16.21 4.50 28.02
C MET A 171 15.18 5.02 27.03
N ILE A 172 15.59 6.02 26.24
CA ILE A 172 14.87 6.45 25.04
C ILE A 172 15.79 6.23 23.83
N ARG A 173 15.22 5.65 22.78
CA ARG A 173 15.91 5.43 21.50
C ARG A 173 15.14 6.11 20.37
N LEU A 174 15.84 6.89 19.57
CA LEU A 174 15.33 7.43 18.31
C LEU A 174 15.98 6.70 17.14
N ALA A 175 15.17 6.09 16.29
CA ALA A 175 15.61 5.47 15.05
C ALA A 175 15.03 6.21 13.84
N VAL A 176 15.80 6.26 12.75
CA VAL A 176 15.38 6.74 11.44
C VAL A 176 15.42 5.55 10.48
N PRO A 177 14.33 4.76 10.35
CA PRO A 177 14.35 3.54 9.55
C PRO A 177 14.46 3.81 8.05
N ARG A 178 13.95 4.94 7.58
CA ARG A 178 13.98 5.37 6.19
C ARG A 178 14.48 6.81 6.14
N ASP A 179 15.49 7.04 5.33
CA ASP A 179 16.01 8.35 4.98
C ASP A 179 16.14 8.47 3.45
N GLU A 180 16.24 9.70 2.98
CA GLU A 180 16.38 10.03 1.57
C GLU A 180 17.41 11.15 1.40
N PRO A 181 18.01 11.30 0.19
CA PRO A 181 18.90 12.43 -0.08
C PRO A 181 18.21 13.76 0.21
N LEU A 182 18.91 14.64 0.92
CA LEU A 182 18.49 16.01 1.20
C LEU A 182 19.70 16.92 0.97
N ALA A 183 19.77 17.47 -0.23
CA ALA A 183 20.78 18.47 -0.56
C ALA A 183 20.47 19.80 0.12
N ALA A 184 21.48 20.65 0.28
CA ALA A 184 21.27 22.03 0.70
C ALA A 184 20.39 22.74 -0.34
N ALA A 185 19.18 23.16 0.07
CA ALA A 185 18.29 23.92 -0.79
C ALA A 185 18.77 25.38 -0.80
N GLN A 186 19.12 25.89 -1.98
CA GLN A 186 19.24 27.33 -2.17
C GLN A 186 17.83 27.92 -2.18
N LEU A 187 17.53 28.82 -1.25
CA LEU A 187 16.25 29.54 -1.23
C LEU A 187 16.12 30.32 -2.53
N ALA A 188 15.19 29.91 -3.39
CA ALA A 188 14.81 30.70 -4.55
C ALA A 188 14.23 32.04 -4.04
N LEU A 189 14.65 33.14 -4.65
CA LEU A 189 14.17 34.49 -4.31
C LEU A 189 12.66 34.66 -4.58
N GLU A 190 12.11 33.82 -5.44
CA GLU A 190 10.68 33.68 -5.67
C GLU A 190 10.13 32.67 -4.64
N GLY A 191 9.44 33.14 -3.59
CA GLY A 191 9.00 32.35 -2.42
C GLY A 191 8.02 31.18 -2.66
N GLY A 192 7.98 30.59 -3.87
CA GLY A 192 7.19 29.41 -4.20
C GLY A 192 7.60 28.16 -3.43
N THR A 193 8.90 27.95 -3.22
CA THR A 193 9.43 26.78 -2.47
C THR A 193 8.97 26.75 -1.02
N ALA A 194 8.94 27.91 -0.35
CA ALA A 194 8.48 28.03 1.02
C ALA A 194 7.00 27.65 1.19
N ARG A 195 6.16 27.94 0.19
CA ARG A 195 4.73 27.58 0.23
C ARG A 195 4.53 26.06 0.10
N GLU A 196 5.29 25.41 -0.77
CA GLU A 196 5.21 23.95 -0.96
C GLU A 196 5.66 23.19 0.28
N GLU A 197 6.75 23.64 0.92
CA GLU A 197 7.19 23.08 2.20
C GLU A 197 6.15 23.24 3.31
N ALA A 198 5.46 24.38 3.39
CA ALA A 198 4.43 24.61 4.39
C ALA A 198 3.22 23.67 4.19
N VAL A 199 2.85 23.40 2.93
CA VAL A 199 1.80 22.43 2.58
C VAL A 199 2.22 21.01 2.96
N ALA A 200 3.46 20.62 2.66
CA ALA A 200 4.00 19.31 3.06
C ALA A 200 3.99 19.14 4.59
N ALA A 201 4.46 20.15 5.33
CA ALA A 201 4.44 20.13 6.80
C ALA A 201 3.01 20.07 7.38
N LEU A 202 2.03 20.69 6.70
CA LEU A 202 0.62 20.55 7.07
C LEU A 202 0.12 19.12 6.84
N ILE A 203 0.43 18.52 5.68
CA ILE A 203 0.08 17.14 5.35
C ILE A 203 0.65 16.17 6.39
N ASP A 204 1.90 16.37 6.81
CA ASP A 204 2.58 15.52 7.80
C ASP A 204 1.86 15.54 9.15
N ARG A 205 1.48 16.73 9.64
CA ARG A 205 0.73 16.87 10.90
C ARG A 205 -0.65 16.26 10.83
N LEU A 206 -1.40 16.53 9.75
CA LEU A 206 -2.72 15.94 9.56
C LEU A 206 -2.63 14.41 9.48
N SER A 207 -1.65 13.88 8.73
CA SER A 207 -1.43 12.45 8.57
C SER A 207 -1.05 11.78 9.89
N THR A 208 -0.27 12.47 10.74
CA THR A 208 0.10 11.99 12.08
C THR A 208 -1.12 11.94 13.00
N ARG A 209 -1.99 12.95 12.96
CA ARG A 209 -3.14 13.08 13.86
C ARG A 209 -4.33 12.19 13.47
N VAL A 210 -4.74 12.21 12.19
CA VAL A 210 -5.92 11.45 11.73
C VAL A 210 -5.57 10.10 11.11
N GLY A 211 -4.28 9.83 10.90
CA GLY A 211 -3.77 8.61 10.31
C GLY A 211 -3.45 8.75 8.82
N ARG A 212 -2.30 8.18 8.43
CA ARG A 212 -1.69 8.31 7.09
C ARG A 212 -2.61 8.04 5.90
N ARG A 213 -3.59 7.14 6.03
CA ARG A 213 -4.50 6.72 4.94
C ARG A 213 -5.73 7.64 4.78
N ARG A 214 -5.93 8.58 5.71
CA ARG A 214 -7.10 9.47 5.72
C ARG A 214 -6.88 10.76 4.96
N VAL A 215 -5.66 11.30 4.99
CA VAL A 215 -5.28 12.44 4.16
C VAL A 215 -4.86 11.91 2.80
N ARG A 216 -5.66 12.20 1.78
CA ARG A 216 -5.46 11.68 0.43
C ARG A 216 -5.31 12.81 -0.56
N ARG A 217 -4.56 12.53 -1.62
CA ARG A 217 -4.42 13.39 -2.78
C ARG A 217 -4.76 12.57 -4.01
N PHE A 218 -5.50 13.18 -4.94
CA PHE A 218 -5.73 12.60 -6.24
C PHE A 218 -4.48 12.78 -7.11
N VAL A 219 -4.10 11.72 -7.79
CA VAL A 219 -3.05 11.75 -8.81
C VAL A 219 -3.61 11.27 -10.14
N PRO A 220 -3.19 11.86 -11.26
CA PRO A 220 -3.56 11.34 -12.57
C PRO A 220 -2.96 9.94 -12.75
N ARG A 221 -3.71 9.08 -13.43
CA ARG A 221 -3.24 7.77 -13.85
C ARG A 221 -3.57 7.62 -15.33
N ASP A 222 -2.58 7.21 -16.09
CA ASP A 222 -2.76 6.89 -17.50
C ASP A 222 -3.60 5.61 -17.63
N SER A 223 -4.92 5.80 -17.70
CA SER A 223 -5.92 4.77 -17.83
C SER A 223 -7.08 5.35 -18.63
N HIS A 224 -7.51 4.66 -19.67
CA HIS A 224 -8.68 5.04 -20.45
C HIS A 224 -10.00 4.64 -19.77
N LEU A 225 -9.98 3.84 -18.69
CA LEU A 225 -11.18 3.54 -17.91
C LEU A 225 -11.52 4.73 -16.99
N PRO A 226 -12.75 5.29 -17.06
CA PRO A 226 -13.13 6.48 -16.30
C PRO A 226 -12.91 6.36 -14.79
N GLU A 227 -13.30 5.23 -14.21
CA GLU A 227 -13.16 4.96 -12.77
C GLU A 227 -11.70 4.79 -12.31
N GLN A 228 -10.74 4.76 -13.24
CA GLN A 228 -9.31 4.57 -12.96
C GLN A 228 -8.43 5.72 -13.49
N GLU A 229 -9.01 6.80 -14.04
CA GLU A 229 -8.26 7.97 -14.53
C GLU A 229 -7.52 8.71 -13.43
N SER A 230 -7.97 8.57 -12.18
CA SER A 230 -7.27 9.10 -11.02
C SER A 230 -7.24 8.09 -9.87
N LEU A 231 -6.21 8.19 -9.05
CA LEU A 231 -6.08 7.42 -7.82
C LEU A 231 -6.06 8.34 -6.61
N ALA A 232 -6.80 7.97 -5.56
CA ALA A 232 -6.71 8.59 -4.26
C ALA A 232 -5.63 7.89 -3.42
N LEU A 233 -4.41 8.44 -3.43
CA LEU A 233 -3.27 7.90 -2.69
C LEU A 233 -3.05 8.69 -1.38
N PRO A 234 -2.44 8.08 -0.34
CA PRO A 234 -2.00 8.80 0.86
C PRO A 234 -1.14 10.01 0.48
N ALA A 235 -1.49 11.18 0.96
CA ALA A 235 -0.81 12.42 0.55
C ALA A 235 0.67 12.47 0.95
N ILE A 236 1.05 11.73 1.99
CA ILE A 236 2.42 11.66 2.54
C ILE A 236 3.37 10.76 1.72
N ASP A 237 2.83 9.84 0.94
CA ASP A 237 3.62 8.86 0.18
C ASP A 237 4.02 9.38 -1.21
N LEU A 238 3.48 10.53 -1.63
CA LEU A 238 3.54 10.95 -3.02
C LEU A 238 4.87 11.60 -3.37
N PRO A 239 5.50 11.18 -4.49
CA PRO A 239 6.56 11.95 -5.13
C PRO A 239 5.99 13.25 -5.73
N ASP A 240 6.85 14.03 -6.40
CA ASP A 240 6.47 15.28 -7.05
C ASP A 240 5.19 15.16 -7.88
N PRO A 241 4.35 16.22 -7.91
CA PRO A 241 3.10 16.21 -8.63
C PRO A 241 3.31 15.79 -10.09
N ALA A 242 2.75 14.65 -10.51
CA ALA A 242 2.56 14.42 -11.93
C ALA A 242 1.59 15.49 -12.45
N PRO A 243 1.91 16.22 -13.52
CA PRO A 243 1.02 17.23 -14.05
C PRO A 243 -0.28 16.56 -14.51
N TRP A 244 -1.40 17.18 -14.18
CA TRP A 244 -2.68 16.80 -14.77
C TRP A 244 -2.64 17.14 -16.27
N PRO A 245 -3.22 16.30 -17.14
CA PRO A 245 -3.38 16.67 -18.54
C PRO A 245 -4.12 18.01 -18.62
N PRO A 246 -3.68 18.92 -19.50
CA PRO A 246 -4.31 20.23 -19.64
C PRO A 246 -5.76 20.06 -20.07
N ALA A 247 -6.66 20.84 -19.48
CA ALA A 247 -8.03 20.93 -19.96
C ALA A 247 -8.05 21.68 -21.31
N GLU A 248 -8.85 21.22 -22.25
CA GLU A 248 -9.07 21.93 -23.51
C GLU A 248 -9.83 23.24 -23.23
N ALA A 249 -9.29 24.35 -23.72
CA ALA A 249 -9.81 25.68 -23.42
C ALA A 249 -11.12 25.95 -24.17
N GLY A 250 -12.19 26.26 -23.44
CA GLY A 250 -13.47 26.65 -24.03
C GLY A 250 -14.48 25.51 -24.19
N GLU A 251 -14.09 24.27 -23.91
CA GLU A 251 -14.99 23.11 -23.94
C GLU A 251 -15.43 22.69 -22.53
N PRO A 252 -16.70 22.27 -22.33
CA PRO A 252 -17.13 21.70 -21.06
C PRO A 252 -16.37 20.38 -20.79
N PRO A 253 -16.13 20.01 -19.52
CA PRO A 253 -15.43 18.77 -19.21
C PRO A 253 -16.16 17.57 -19.86
N PRO A 254 -15.43 16.68 -20.56
CA PRO A 254 -16.04 15.60 -21.32
C PRO A 254 -16.70 14.55 -20.42
N ARG A 255 -16.26 14.46 -19.15
CA ARG A 255 -16.75 13.51 -18.14
C ARG A 255 -17.26 14.26 -16.89
N PRO A 256 -18.25 13.71 -16.18
CA PRO A 256 -18.77 14.30 -14.94
C PRO A 256 -17.79 14.14 -13.77
N ILE A 257 -17.84 15.08 -12.82
CA ILE A 257 -17.02 15.04 -11.58
C ILE A 257 -17.49 13.97 -10.59
N HIS A 258 -18.75 13.56 -10.65
CA HIS A 258 -19.34 12.56 -9.77
C HIS A 258 -19.65 11.29 -10.55
N LEU A 259 -18.88 10.24 -10.26
CA LEU A 259 -19.10 8.90 -10.78
C LEU A 259 -19.77 8.02 -9.72
N PHE A 260 -20.71 7.19 -10.16
CA PHE A 260 -21.28 6.11 -9.36
C PHE A 260 -20.40 4.87 -9.46
N ASP A 261 -19.89 4.42 -8.31
CA ASP A 261 -19.17 3.16 -8.18
C ASP A 261 -19.90 2.25 -7.15
N PRO A 262 -20.55 1.16 -7.60
CA PRO A 262 -20.65 0.70 -8.98
C PRO A 262 -21.63 1.56 -9.83
N PRO A 263 -21.49 1.55 -11.18
CA PRO A 263 -22.46 2.19 -12.07
C PRO A 263 -23.88 1.67 -11.85
N GLN A 264 -24.88 2.55 -11.94
CA GLN A 264 -26.26 2.19 -11.62
C GLN A 264 -26.98 1.68 -12.88
N PRO A 265 -27.65 0.51 -12.86
CA PRO A 265 -28.37 0.02 -14.02
C PRO A 265 -29.55 0.94 -14.38
N ILE A 266 -29.82 1.09 -15.68
CA ILE A 266 -30.99 1.80 -16.20
C ILE A 266 -31.76 0.92 -17.18
N GLU A 267 -33.08 1.14 -17.26
CA GLU A 267 -33.92 0.48 -18.25
C GLU A 267 -34.09 1.41 -19.46
N VAL A 268 -33.58 1.01 -20.62
CA VAL A 268 -33.82 1.72 -21.87
C VAL A 268 -35.16 1.26 -22.45
N ILE A 269 -36.05 2.22 -22.70
CA ILE A 269 -37.43 1.96 -23.16
C ILE A 269 -37.55 2.16 -24.67
N ALA A 270 -36.72 3.04 -25.23
CA ALA A 270 -36.61 3.27 -26.68
C ALA A 270 -35.14 3.57 -27.00
N GLY A 271 -34.45 2.63 -27.65
CA GLY A 271 -33.05 2.77 -28.06
C GLY A 271 -32.90 2.54 -29.56
N LEU A 272 -31.94 3.22 -30.18
CA LEU A 272 -31.44 2.84 -31.50
C LEU A 272 -30.33 1.78 -31.33
N PRO A 273 -30.17 0.83 -32.26
CA PRO A 273 -29.13 -0.21 -32.16
C PRO A 273 -27.72 0.35 -31.95
N ASP A 274 -27.36 1.49 -32.53
CA ASP A 274 -26.03 2.10 -32.35
C ASP A 274 -26.06 3.52 -31.77
N GLY A 275 -27.22 3.91 -31.25
CA GLY A 275 -27.47 5.28 -30.79
C GLY A 275 -27.77 5.38 -29.29
N PRO A 276 -27.82 6.62 -28.79
CA PRO A 276 -28.25 6.90 -27.43
C PRO A 276 -29.73 6.51 -27.23
N PRO A 277 -30.15 6.25 -25.98
CA PRO A 277 -31.56 6.01 -25.68
C PRO A 277 -32.38 7.29 -25.88
N GLN A 278 -33.58 7.17 -26.46
CA GLN A 278 -34.56 8.27 -26.50
C GLN A 278 -35.28 8.42 -25.16
N ARG A 279 -35.53 7.29 -24.47
CA ARG A 279 -36.16 7.26 -23.15
C ARG A 279 -35.53 6.20 -22.28
N PHE A 280 -35.26 6.54 -21.03
CA PHE A 280 -34.76 5.60 -20.03
C PHE A 280 -35.43 5.81 -18.68
N ARG A 281 -35.46 4.75 -17.88
CA ARG A 281 -35.92 4.79 -16.48
C ARG A 281 -34.74 4.62 -15.55
N TRP A 282 -34.60 5.57 -14.63
CA TRP A 282 -33.59 5.53 -13.58
C TRP A 282 -34.24 5.89 -12.25
N ARG A 283 -34.00 5.08 -11.20
CA ARG A 283 -34.63 5.24 -9.87
C ARG A 283 -36.16 5.43 -9.96
N ARG A 284 -36.82 4.61 -10.77
CA ARG A 284 -38.28 4.64 -11.05
C ARG A 284 -38.79 5.91 -11.72
N THR A 285 -37.92 6.83 -12.10
CA THR A 285 -38.29 8.07 -12.82
C THR A 285 -38.03 7.88 -14.30
N LEU A 286 -39.00 8.27 -15.14
CA LEU A 286 -38.87 8.29 -16.59
C LEU A 286 -38.15 9.58 -17.03
N HIS A 287 -37.14 9.42 -17.88
CA HIS A 287 -36.40 10.51 -18.50
C HIS A 287 -36.54 10.42 -20.02
N GLU A 288 -36.90 11.53 -20.63
CA GLU A 288 -36.97 11.70 -22.08
C GLU A 288 -35.80 12.54 -22.55
N VAL A 289 -34.99 11.99 -23.44
CA VAL A 289 -33.74 12.58 -23.92
C VAL A 289 -34.06 13.60 -25.01
N LEU A 290 -33.66 14.84 -24.77
CA LEU A 290 -33.80 15.95 -25.72
C LEU A 290 -32.54 16.12 -26.59
N ARG A 291 -31.36 15.93 -25.99
CA ARG A 291 -30.06 16.05 -26.68
C ARG A 291 -29.15 14.91 -26.26
N ALA A 292 -28.32 14.45 -27.18
CA ALA A 292 -27.32 13.43 -26.91
C ALA A 292 -26.05 13.66 -27.73
N GLU A 293 -24.91 13.33 -27.16
CA GLU A 293 -23.58 13.43 -27.76
C GLU A 293 -22.78 12.14 -27.46
N GLY A 294 -22.00 11.67 -28.43
CA GLY A 294 -21.24 10.40 -28.35
C GLY A 294 -21.40 9.53 -29.62
N PRO A 295 -20.92 8.28 -29.62
CA PRO A 295 -20.34 7.59 -28.47
C PRO A 295 -18.86 7.92 -28.24
N GLU A 296 -18.47 8.06 -26.97
CA GLU A 296 -17.08 7.81 -26.57
C GLU A 296 -16.92 6.30 -26.36
N ARG A 297 -16.10 5.66 -27.20
CA ARG A 297 -15.90 4.21 -27.18
C ARG A 297 -14.68 3.81 -26.36
N ILE A 298 -14.91 3.06 -25.29
CA ILE A 298 -13.87 2.61 -24.34
C ILE A 298 -13.83 1.08 -24.33
N GLY A 299 -12.76 0.51 -24.90
CA GLY A 299 -12.54 -0.94 -24.90
C GLY A 299 -12.15 -1.49 -23.52
N ALA A 300 -12.39 -2.79 -23.29
CA ALA A 300 -11.90 -3.45 -22.08
C ALA A 300 -10.35 -3.48 -22.03
N GLN A 301 -9.81 -3.58 -20.82
CA GLN A 301 -8.37 -3.84 -20.61
C GLN A 301 -8.04 -5.30 -20.94
N TRP A 302 -8.07 -5.67 -22.22
CA TRP A 302 -7.91 -7.05 -22.72
C TRP A 302 -6.63 -7.74 -22.20
N TRP A 303 -5.55 -6.98 -22.00
CA TRP A 303 -4.28 -7.49 -21.47
C TRP A 303 -4.34 -7.94 -19.99
N ARG A 304 -5.39 -7.58 -19.25
CA ARG A 304 -5.62 -8.07 -17.88
C ARG A 304 -6.57 -9.27 -17.84
N ARG A 305 -7.10 -9.70 -18.98
CA ARG A 305 -8.10 -10.77 -19.07
C ARG A 305 -7.43 -12.08 -19.50
N PRO A 306 -8.04 -13.24 -19.18
CA PRO A 306 -7.55 -14.53 -19.66
C PRO A 306 -7.50 -14.57 -21.20
N PRO A 307 -6.56 -15.34 -21.79
CA PRO A 307 -6.54 -15.56 -23.24
C PRO A 307 -7.90 -16.07 -23.74
N GLY A 308 -8.44 -15.43 -24.79
CA GLY A 308 -9.74 -15.75 -25.37
C GLY A 308 -10.94 -14.97 -24.81
N ASP A 309 -10.75 -14.11 -23.80
CA ASP A 309 -11.77 -13.18 -23.30
C ASP A 309 -11.33 -11.72 -23.57
N PRO A 310 -11.73 -11.11 -24.70
CA PRO A 310 -11.39 -9.73 -25.02
C PRO A 310 -12.08 -8.71 -24.09
N GLY A 311 -13.09 -9.13 -23.31
CA GLY A 311 -13.97 -8.25 -22.56
C GLY A 311 -14.99 -7.52 -23.43
N LEU A 312 -15.84 -6.71 -22.79
CA LEU A 312 -16.90 -5.94 -23.45
C LEU A 312 -16.52 -4.46 -23.54
N THR A 313 -16.84 -3.86 -24.68
CA THR A 313 -16.66 -2.44 -24.94
C THR A 313 -17.74 -1.61 -24.25
N ARG A 314 -17.41 -0.38 -23.84
CA ARG A 314 -18.38 0.59 -23.30
C ARG A 314 -18.55 1.75 -24.27
N ASP A 315 -19.76 1.95 -24.78
CA ASP A 315 -20.12 3.13 -25.58
C ASP A 315 -20.80 4.15 -24.65
N TYR A 316 -20.12 5.26 -24.36
CA TYR A 316 -20.59 6.33 -23.48
C TYR A 316 -21.31 7.43 -24.23
N TYR A 317 -22.39 7.93 -23.65
CA TYR A 317 -23.20 9.02 -24.19
C TYR A 317 -23.45 10.07 -23.11
N ARG A 318 -23.30 11.34 -23.50
CA ARG A 318 -23.74 12.50 -22.71
C ARG A 318 -25.15 12.82 -23.16
N VAL A 319 -26.12 12.76 -22.26
CA VAL A 319 -27.54 13.00 -22.59
C VAL A 319 -28.12 14.10 -21.73
N GLU A 320 -28.93 14.96 -22.33
CA GLU A 320 -29.73 15.98 -21.64
C GLU A 320 -31.21 15.61 -21.76
N ASP A 321 -31.94 15.60 -20.65
CA ASP A 321 -33.38 15.36 -20.66
C ASP A 321 -34.19 16.65 -20.93
N VAL A 322 -35.49 16.49 -21.19
CA VAL A 322 -36.43 17.62 -21.41
C VAL A 322 -36.53 18.59 -20.24
N ARG A 323 -36.00 18.24 -19.05
CA ARG A 323 -35.93 19.12 -17.87
C ARG A 323 -34.55 19.76 -17.70
N GLY A 324 -33.66 19.63 -18.69
CA GLY A 324 -32.30 20.19 -18.69
C GLY A 324 -31.31 19.42 -17.81
N ARG A 325 -31.66 18.24 -17.28
CA ARG A 325 -30.74 17.44 -16.48
C ARG A 325 -29.80 16.67 -17.38
N ARG A 326 -28.50 16.69 -17.07
CA ARG A 326 -27.45 16.08 -17.88
C ARG A 326 -26.88 14.84 -17.20
N PHE A 327 -26.85 13.74 -17.96
CA PHE A 327 -26.47 12.42 -17.50
C PHE A 327 -25.33 11.86 -18.35
N TRP A 328 -24.50 11.03 -17.72
CA TRP A 328 -23.47 10.27 -18.41
C TRP A 328 -23.80 8.78 -18.34
N LEU A 329 -24.21 8.24 -19.48
CA LEU A 329 -24.70 6.88 -19.63
C LEU A 329 -23.69 6.06 -20.43
N PHE A 330 -23.69 4.75 -20.24
CA PHE A 330 -23.03 3.86 -21.20
C PHE A 330 -23.80 2.59 -21.45
N ARG A 331 -23.56 2.04 -22.63
CA ARG A 331 -23.92 0.70 -23.03
C ARG A 331 -22.73 -0.23 -22.81
N HIS A 332 -22.93 -1.37 -22.18
CA HIS A 332 -21.90 -2.37 -21.90
C HIS A 332 -22.04 -3.56 -22.87
N GLY A 333 -21.18 -3.58 -23.90
CA GLY A 333 -21.22 -4.49 -25.03
C GLY A 333 -21.74 -3.83 -26.31
N LEU A 334 -21.15 -4.19 -27.44
CA LEU A 334 -21.66 -3.87 -28.77
C LEU A 334 -22.72 -4.90 -29.21
N TYR A 335 -23.77 -4.44 -29.91
CA TYR A 335 -24.78 -5.33 -30.47
C TYR A 335 -24.16 -6.28 -31.51
N GLY A 336 -24.55 -7.55 -31.44
CA GLY A 336 -24.14 -8.57 -32.41
C GLY A 336 -22.76 -9.13 -32.11
N ASP A 337 -21.71 -8.31 -32.23
CA ASP A 337 -20.31 -8.76 -32.17
C ASP A 337 -19.87 -9.19 -30.77
N GLU A 338 -20.37 -8.53 -29.72
CA GLU A 338 -19.95 -8.76 -28.34
C GLU A 338 -21.08 -9.30 -27.45
N CYS A 339 -22.31 -8.83 -27.65
CA CYS A 339 -23.46 -9.26 -26.85
C CYS A 339 -24.80 -9.16 -27.62
N ALA A 340 -25.72 -10.07 -27.33
CA ALA A 340 -27.08 -10.07 -27.89
C ALA A 340 -27.99 -9.02 -27.23
N ASP A 341 -27.82 -8.76 -25.93
CA ASP A 341 -28.62 -7.80 -25.16
C ASP A 341 -27.71 -6.96 -24.25
N PRO A 342 -27.12 -5.87 -24.80
CA PRO A 342 -26.19 -5.04 -24.07
C PRO A 342 -26.91 -4.21 -22.99
N ARG A 343 -26.36 -4.25 -21.78
CA ARG A 343 -26.95 -3.56 -20.63
C ARG A 343 -26.56 -2.09 -20.60
N TRP A 344 -27.45 -1.27 -20.06
CA TRP A 344 -27.24 0.17 -19.93
C TRP A 344 -27.07 0.58 -18.47
N TYR A 345 -26.19 1.56 -18.27
CA TYR A 345 -25.83 2.05 -16.94
C TYR A 345 -25.74 3.58 -16.94
N MET A 346 -26.14 4.16 -15.82
CA MET A 346 -25.84 5.53 -15.39
C MET A 346 -24.49 5.52 -14.67
N HIS A 347 -23.48 6.16 -15.24
CA HIS A 347 -22.16 6.25 -14.61
C HIS A 347 -21.97 7.57 -13.85
N GLY A 348 -22.57 8.68 -14.28
CA GLY A 348 -22.40 9.95 -13.57
C GLY A 348 -23.39 11.04 -13.93
N LEU A 349 -23.31 12.14 -13.19
CA LEU A 349 -24.17 13.32 -13.34
C LEU A 349 -23.30 14.55 -13.59
N PHE A 350 -23.67 15.36 -14.58
CA PHE A 350 -23.05 16.68 -14.77
C PHE A 350 -23.69 17.69 -13.81
N ALA A 351 -22.91 18.69 -13.39
CA ALA A 351 -23.33 19.76 -12.47
C ALA A 351 -24.23 20.80 -13.15
#